data_AF-R1FY38-F1
#
_entry.id   AF-R1FY38-F1
#
_cell.length_a   1.000
_cell.length_b   1.000
_cell.length_c   1.000
_cell.angle_alpha   90.00
_cell.angle_beta   90.00
_cell.angle_gamma   90.00
#
_symmetry.space_group_name_H-M   'P 1'
#
loop_
_entity.id
_entity.type
_entity.pdbx_description
1 polymer ?
#
loop_
_entity_poly.entity_id
_entity_poly.type
_entity_poly.pdbx_seq_one_letter_code
_entity_poly.pdbx_strand_id
1 'polypeptide(L)'
;MEELILNEVPGVEDCTVVAGRHEGEEVAVAVVTGDGVDAEKVLFAANEALRAHGKPELSVVEVATGDEDFPLGVTGKSLKRYLRDKYRDLAVHVRDRRGRNLATIDALA
;
A
#
# COMPACT_ATOMS: atom_id res chain seq x y z
N MET A 1 -8.88 -4.48 6.68
CA MET A 1 -8.77 -3.15 6.01
C MET A 1 -8.76 -3.39 4.52
N GLU A 2 -7.92 -4.34 4.10
CA GLU A 2 -7.80 -4.92 2.77
C GLU A 2 -9.14 -5.25 2.12
N GLU A 3 -10.03 -5.98 2.79
CA GLU A 3 -11.33 -6.35 2.21
C GLU A 3 -12.19 -5.13 1.85
N LEU A 4 -12.11 -4.03 2.62
CA LEU A 4 -12.85 -2.82 2.26
C LEU A 4 -12.25 -2.17 1.02
N ILE A 5 -10.93 -2.08 0.95
CA ILE A 5 -10.21 -1.53 -0.21
C ILE A 5 -10.53 -2.34 -1.46
N LEU A 6 -10.50 -3.68 -1.37
CA LEU A 6 -10.81 -4.58 -2.48
C LEU A 6 -12.25 -4.42 -3.00
N ASN A 7 -13.20 -4.16 -2.10
CA ASN A 7 -14.61 -4.01 -2.49
C ASN A 7 -14.92 -2.61 -3.03
N GLU A 8 -14.26 -1.57 -2.51
CA GLU A 8 -14.61 -0.17 -2.78
C GLU A 8 -13.71 0.52 -3.82
N VAL A 9 -12.51 0.00 -4.09
CA VAL A 9 -11.56 0.61 -5.02
C VAL A 9 -11.51 -0.16 -6.34
N PRO A 10 -12.07 0.38 -7.44
CA PRO A 10 -12.10 -0.30 -8.73
C PRO A 10 -10.70 -0.58 -9.28
N GLY A 11 -10.53 -1.77 -9.87
CA GLY A 11 -9.30 -2.19 -10.54
C GLY A 11 -8.24 -2.78 -9.61
N VAL A 12 -8.40 -2.71 -8.29
CA VAL A 12 -7.53 -3.42 -7.34
C VAL A 12 -7.91 -4.91 -7.34
N GLU A 13 -6.95 -5.78 -7.64
CA GLU A 13 -7.14 -7.23 -7.69
C GLU A 13 -6.76 -7.90 -6.37
N ASP A 14 -5.61 -7.52 -5.81
CA ASP A 14 -5.17 -7.92 -4.48
C ASP A 14 -4.74 -6.70 -3.66
N CYS A 15 -4.94 -6.80 -2.34
CA CYS A 15 -4.55 -5.76 -1.40
C CYS A 15 -3.93 -6.40 -0.15
N THR A 16 -2.77 -5.88 0.27
CA THR A 16 -2.16 -6.21 1.55
C THR A 16 -1.80 -4.93 2.28
N VAL A 17 -2.32 -4.79 3.50
CA VAL A 17 -1.95 -3.70 4.39
C VAL A 17 -0.97 -4.21 5.44
N VAL A 18 0.10 -3.43 5.64
CA VAL A 18 1.13 -3.66 6.66
C VAL A 18 1.49 -2.35 7.36
N ALA A 19 2.02 -2.47 8.57
CA ALA A 19 2.64 -1.35 9.27
C ALA A 19 4.04 -1.10 8.68
N GLY A 20 4.28 0.13 8.22
CA GLY A 20 5.59 0.68 7.94
C GLY A 20 6.02 1.65 9.03
N ARG A 21 7.25 2.19 8.94
CA ARG A 21 7.69 3.28 9.82
C ARG A 21 8.24 4.45 9.04
N HIS A 22 7.81 5.65 9.40
CA HIS A 22 8.31 6.91 8.87
C HIS A 22 8.69 7.84 10.03
N GLU A 23 9.93 8.32 10.05
CA GLU A 23 10.46 9.20 11.11
C GLU A 23 10.23 8.71 12.56
N GLY A 24 10.14 7.39 12.74
CA GLY A 24 9.90 6.75 14.04
C GLY A 24 8.44 6.46 14.36
N GLU A 25 7.50 7.01 13.59
CA GLU A 25 6.06 6.78 13.71
C GLU A 25 5.61 5.57 12.89
N GLU A 26 4.63 4.82 13.40
CA GLU A 26 4.02 3.71 12.68
C GLU A 26 2.95 4.23 11.71
N VAL A 27 3.04 3.83 10.45
CA VAL A 27 2.14 4.28 9.37
C VAL A 27 1.57 3.11 8.59
N ALA A 28 0.34 3.24 8.09
CA ALA A 28 -0.30 2.21 7.30
C ALA A 28 0.17 2.27 5.84
N VAL A 29 0.73 1.16 5.36
CA VAL A 29 1.21 0.98 3.99
C VAL A 29 0.37 -0.10 3.33
N ALA A 30 -0.28 0.24 2.21
CA ALA A 30 -0.95 -0.72 1.36
C ALA A 30 -0.08 -1.04 0.14
N VAL A 31 0.04 -2.33 -0.15
CA VAL A 31 0.54 -2.81 -1.43
C VAL A 31 -0.62 -3.43 -2.18
N VAL A 32 -0.81 -3.03 -3.42
CA VAL A 32 -1.92 -3.46 -4.27
C VAL A 32 -1.43 -4.00 -5.60
N THR A 33 -2.22 -4.88 -6.21
CA THR A 33 -2.05 -5.31 -7.60
C THR A 33 -3.26 -4.85 -8.43
N GLY A 34 -3.07 -4.74 -9.75
CA GLY A 34 -4.15 -4.47 -10.68
C GLY A 34 -3.67 -3.81 -11.98
N ASP A 35 -4.33 -4.12 -13.09
CA ASP A 35 -3.96 -3.59 -14.40
C ASP A 35 -4.36 -2.12 -14.57
N GLY A 36 -3.43 -1.30 -15.06
CA GLY A 36 -3.65 0.13 -15.29
C GLY A 36 -3.97 0.95 -14.03
N VAL A 37 -3.71 0.40 -12.84
CA VAL A 37 -4.00 1.03 -11.56
C VAL A 37 -2.98 2.14 -11.27
N ASP A 38 -3.47 3.27 -10.78
CA ASP A 38 -2.68 4.42 -10.39
C ASP A 38 -2.66 4.57 -8.87
N ALA A 39 -1.47 4.65 -8.26
CA ALA A 39 -1.32 4.68 -6.82
C ALA A 39 -2.01 5.88 -6.15
N GLU A 40 -2.02 7.05 -6.79
CA GLU A 40 -2.65 8.25 -6.23
C GLU A 40 -4.17 8.10 -6.20
N LYS A 41 -4.75 7.58 -7.30
CA LYS A 41 -6.19 7.31 -7.38
C LYS A 41 -6.62 6.25 -6.36
N VAL A 42 -5.82 5.19 -6.19
CA VAL A 42 -6.09 4.15 -5.17
C VAL A 42 -6.01 4.75 -3.78
N LEU A 43 -4.96 5.51 -3.46
CA LEU A 43 -4.80 6.13 -2.15
C LEU A 43 -5.98 7.03 -1.80
N PHE A 44 -6.42 7.86 -2.76
CA PHE A 44 -7.58 8.72 -2.60
C PHE A 44 -8.86 7.92 -2.34
N ALA A 45 -9.21 6.98 -3.23
CA ALA A 45 -10.44 6.21 -3.13
C ALA A 45 -10.47 5.31 -1.89
N ALA A 46 -9.35 4.66 -1.56
CA ALA A 46 -9.20 3.84 -0.36
C ALA A 46 -9.43 4.68 0.89
N ASN A 47 -8.84 5.87 0.99
CA ASN A 47 -9.00 6.72 2.16
C ASN A 47 -10.41 7.31 2.28
N GLU A 48 -11.09 7.64 1.17
CA GLU A 48 -12.51 8.01 1.21
C GLU A 48 -13.36 6.88 1.80
N ALA A 49 -13.19 5.64 1.31
CA ALA A 49 -13.91 4.47 1.82
C ALA A 49 -13.57 4.19 3.29
N LEU A 50 -12.29 4.20 3.65
CA LEU A 50 -11.86 3.96 5.03
C LEU A 50 -12.46 4.99 6.00
N ARG A 51 -12.41 6.27 5.64
CA ARG A 51 -12.98 7.37 6.42
C ARG A 51 -14.50 7.24 6.57
N ALA A 52 -15.21 6.92 5.48
CA ALA A 52 -16.66 6.69 5.52
C ALA A 52 -17.06 5.54 6.47
N HIS A 53 -16.17 4.56 6.65
CA HIS A 53 -16.37 3.42 7.56
C HIS A 53 -15.68 3.58 8.93
N GLY A 54 -15.16 4.77 9.27
CA GLY A 54 -14.52 5.06 10.55
C GLY A 54 -13.23 4.26 10.80
N LYS A 55 -12.53 3.85 9.72
CA LYS A 55 -11.27 3.10 9.79
C LYS A 55 -10.07 4.06 9.66
N PRO A 56 -8.89 3.68 10.19
CA PRO A 56 -7.66 4.44 9.97
C PRO A 56 -7.32 4.55 8.48
N GLU A 57 -6.75 5.67 8.09
CA GLU A 57 -6.34 5.97 6.71
C GLU A 57 -4.99 5.33 6.39
N LEU A 58 -4.78 5.06 5.10
CA LEU A 58 -3.50 4.69 4.53
C LEU A 58 -2.63 5.94 4.38
N SER A 59 -1.35 5.78 4.72
CA SER A 59 -0.36 6.83 4.51
C SER A 59 0.41 6.62 3.21
N VAL A 60 0.58 5.37 2.77
CA VAL A 60 1.27 5.01 1.52
C VAL A 60 0.51 3.93 0.78
N VAL A 61 0.44 4.07 -0.54
CA VAL A 61 0.04 3.02 -1.49
C VAL A 61 1.16 2.76 -2.47
N GLU A 62 1.53 1.50 -2.65
CA GLU A 62 2.43 1.04 -3.72
C GLU A 62 1.66 0.06 -4.61
N VAL A 63 1.65 0.32 -5.92
CA VAL A 63 1.13 -0.61 -6.92
C VAL A 63 2.28 -1.50 -7.34
N ALA A 64 2.13 -2.79 -7.06
CA ALA A 64 3.11 -3.80 -7.42
C ALA A 64 3.22 -3.92 -8.94
N THR A 65 4.43 -3.81 -9.45
CA THR A 65 4.71 -3.92 -10.89
C THR A 65 5.35 -5.26 -11.27
N GLY A 66 5.71 -6.07 -10.27
CA GLY A 66 6.19 -7.44 -10.43
C GLY A 66 6.09 -8.25 -9.14
N ASP A 67 6.41 -9.54 -9.22
CA ASP A 67 6.27 -10.51 -8.12
C ASP A 67 7.09 -10.15 -6.86
N GLU A 68 8.15 -9.37 -7.03
CA GLU A 68 8.99 -8.87 -5.92
C GLU A 68 8.29 -7.80 -5.07
N ASP A 69 7.35 -7.06 -5.66
CA ASP A 69 6.61 -6.01 -4.98
C ASP A 69 5.44 -6.57 -4.15
N PHE A 70 4.82 -7.65 -4.64
CA PHE A 70 3.75 -8.36 -3.94
C PHE A 70 4.11 -9.85 -3.75
N PRO A 71 5.02 -10.17 -2.81
CA PRO A 71 5.52 -11.52 -2.67
C PRO A 71 4.43 -12.43 -2.12
N LEU A 72 4.04 -13.42 -2.93
CA LEU A 72 3.13 -14.49 -2.55
C LEU A 72 3.93 -15.72 -2.11
N GLY A 73 3.53 -16.33 -0.99
CA GLY A 73 4.03 -17.64 -0.60
C GLY A 73 3.46 -18.74 -1.48
N VAL A 74 3.96 -19.97 -1.31
CA VAL A 74 3.56 -21.17 -2.09
C VAL A 74 2.04 -21.50 -2.06
N THR A 75 1.29 -20.84 -1.18
CA THR A 75 -0.18 -20.98 -1.05
C THR A 75 -0.97 -19.81 -1.64
N GLY A 76 -0.30 -18.88 -2.35
CA GLY A 76 -0.92 -17.66 -2.86
C GLY A 76 -1.19 -16.60 -1.78
N LYS A 77 -0.64 -16.76 -0.56
CA LYS A 77 -0.79 -15.81 0.54
C LYS A 77 0.33 -14.79 0.54
N SER A 78 -0.02 -13.51 0.70
CA SER A 78 0.95 -12.43 0.88
C SER A 78 1.96 -12.72 2.00
N LEU A 79 3.25 -12.59 1.72
CA LEU A 79 4.32 -12.73 2.71
C LEU A 79 4.48 -11.43 3.51
N LYS A 80 3.48 -11.10 4.35
CA LYS A 80 3.43 -9.84 5.12
C LYS A 80 4.66 -9.57 5.98
N ARG A 81 5.39 -10.61 6.41
CA ARG A 81 6.65 -10.45 7.16
C ARG A 81 7.74 -9.80 6.31
N TYR A 82 7.84 -10.17 5.04
CA TYR A 82 8.79 -9.57 4.10
C TYR A 82 8.43 -8.10 3.87
N LEU A 83 7.16 -7.80 3.61
CA LEU A 83 6.68 -6.43 3.40
C LEU A 83 6.92 -5.55 4.64
N ARG A 84 6.68 -6.04 5.85
CA ARG A 84 7.00 -5.29 7.09
C ARG A 84 8.49 -4.98 7.24
N ASP A 85 9.37 -5.85 6.73
CA ASP A 85 10.81 -5.59 6.73
C ASP A 85 11.19 -4.57 5.63
N LYS A 86 10.60 -4.71 4.42
CA LYS A 86 10.72 -3.75 3.30
C LYS A 86 10.34 -2.33 3.73
N TYR A 87 9.23 -2.16 4.46
CA TYR A 87 8.72 -0.85 4.90
C TYR A 87 9.17 -0.44 6.30
N ARG A 88 10.15 -1.13 6.89
CA ARG A 88 10.67 -0.79 8.23
C ARG A 88 11.35 0.57 8.26
N ASP A 89 11.88 1.03 7.13
CA ASP A 89 12.36 2.39 6.94
C ASP A 89 11.76 2.96 5.64
N LEU A 90 10.57 3.54 5.80
CA LEU A 90 9.81 4.07 4.69
C LEU A 90 10.46 5.31 4.08
N ALA A 91 11.30 6.05 4.83
CA ALA A 91 11.98 7.23 4.30
C ALA A 91 13.00 6.86 3.21
N VAL A 92 13.70 5.73 3.37
CA VAL A 92 14.58 5.19 2.33
C VAL A 92 13.76 4.77 1.10
N HIS A 93 12.64 4.09 1.33
CA HIS A 93 11.79 3.57 0.25
C HIS A 93 11.08 4.67 -0.55
N VAL A 94 10.63 5.72 0.13
CA VAL A 94 9.92 6.86 -0.48
C VAL A 94 10.90 7.77 -1.25
N ARG A 95 12.16 7.88 -0.83
CA ARG A 95 13.17 8.68 -1.57
C ARG A 95 13.59 8.05 -2.90
N ASP A 96 13.49 6.73 -3.00
CA ASP A 96 13.85 5.95 -4.19
C ASP A 96 12.66 5.73 -5.15
N ARG A 97 11.66 6.63 -5.15
CA ARG A 97 10.46 6.60 -6.02
C ARG A 97 10.72 6.44 -7.53
N ARG A 98 11.96 6.56 -8.03
CA ARG A 98 12.25 6.60 -9.47
C ARG A 98 11.85 5.28 -10.14
N GLY A 99 10.74 5.32 -10.88
CA GLY A 99 10.22 4.19 -11.64
C GLY A 99 9.19 3.32 -10.90
N ARG A 100 8.83 3.66 -9.66
CA ARG A 100 7.77 2.96 -8.90
C ARG A 100 6.44 3.69 -9.01
N ASN A 101 5.35 2.92 -9.09
CA ASN A 101 3.99 3.42 -8.99
C ASN A 101 3.60 3.49 -7.50
N LEU A 102 3.97 4.60 -6.85
CA LEU A 102 3.83 4.80 -5.41
C LEU A 102 3.26 6.19 -5.11
N ALA A 103 2.29 6.23 -4.20
CA ALA A 103 1.68 7.45 -3.70
C ALA A 103 1.79 7.52 -2.17
N THR A 104 1.93 8.73 -1.65
CA THR A 104 1.92 9.00 -0.22
C THR A 104 0.97 10.14 0.09
N ILE A 105 0.46 10.20 1.32
CA ILE A 105 -0.20 11.42 1.80
C ILE A 105 0.80 12.58 1.83
N ASP A 106 0.32 13.82 1.72
CA ASP A 106 1.16 15.03 1.69
C ASP A 106 2.05 15.15 2.93
N ALA A 107 1.62 14.62 4.07
CA ALA A 107 2.40 14.62 5.32
C ALA A 107 3.69 13.77 5.25
N LEU A 108 3.86 12.95 4.20
CA LEU A 108 5.02 12.07 3.98
C LEU A 108 5.85 12.45 2.72
N ALA A 109 5.46 13.52 2.00
CA ALA A 109 6.10 13.98 0.77
C ALA A 109 7.22 15.00 1.03
#